data_AF-A0A1F5SGD8-F1
#
_entry.id   AF-A0A1F5SGD8-F1
#
_cell.length_a   1.000
_cell.length_b   1.000
_cell.length_c   1.000
_cell.angle_alpha   90.00
_cell.angle_beta   90.00
_cell.angle_gamma   90.00
#
_symmetry.space_group_name_H-M   'P 1'
#
loop_
_entity.id
_entity.type
_entity.pdbx_description
1 polymer ?
#
loop_
_entity_poly.entity_id
_entity_poly.type
_entity_poly.pdbx_seq_one_letter_code
_entity_poly.pdbx_strand_id
1 'polypeptide(L)'
;MYIKTLFTLFFLFLIFMAGIYMTINIVNYFDPFGGCYLNIDGDIVSGNKETIKAAIRYLGKTDRTAYRNLCTVVDRVSEKNCIIADQRIDSKGFIEGLNLDGCYVKGTRTIYLRPDKSDSPDVIEGRARTIKHYTEAVARFWEEYNSKQ
;
A
#
# COMPACT_ATOMS: atom_id res chain seq x y z
N MET A 1 -42.23 15.52 -19.35
CA MET A 1 -41.78 14.11 -19.45
C MET A 1 -40.26 13.96 -19.36
N TYR A 2 -39.47 14.85 -19.98
CA TYR A 2 -38.00 14.81 -19.95
C TYR A 2 -37.32 14.90 -18.57
N ILE A 3 -37.90 15.64 -17.60
CA ILE A 3 -37.30 15.81 -16.27
C ILE A 3 -37.22 14.47 -15.50
N LYS A 4 -38.25 13.61 -15.62
CA LYS A 4 -38.25 12.29 -14.97
C LYS A 4 -37.19 11.37 -15.57
N THR A 5 -37.08 11.36 -16.90
CA THR A 5 -36.05 10.56 -17.60
C THR A 5 -34.64 11.04 -17.26
N LEU A 6 -34.41 12.36 -17.18
CA LEU A 6 -33.13 12.94 -16.80
C LEU A 6 -32.74 12.55 -15.35
N PHE A 7 -33.69 12.61 -14.43
CA PHE A 7 -33.45 12.24 -13.03
C PHE A 7 -33.13 10.74 -12.87
N THR A 8 -33.86 9.87 -13.58
CA THR A 8 -33.58 8.43 -13.57
C THR A 8 -32.20 8.12 -14.15
N LEU A 9 -31.81 8.75 -15.26
CA LEU A 9 -30.48 8.58 -15.86
C LEU A 9 -29.36 9.07 -14.92
N PHE A 10 -29.55 10.22 -14.27
CA PHE A 10 -28.60 10.73 -13.29
C PHE A 10 -28.45 9.78 -12.09
N PHE A 11 -29.55 9.25 -11.55
CA PHE A 11 -29.50 8.31 -10.45
C PHE A 11 -28.80 7.00 -10.82
N LEU A 12 -29.07 6.46 -12.02
CA LEU A 12 -28.36 5.28 -12.55
C LEU A 12 -26.86 5.55 -12.73
N PHE A 13 -26.50 6.75 -13.21
CA PHE A 13 -25.10 7.16 -13.31
C PHE A 13 -24.41 7.20 -11.94
N LEU A 14 -25.08 7.74 -10.91
CA LEU A 14 -24.52 7.75 -9.54
C LEU A 14 -24.31 6.33 -8.99
N ILE A 15 -25.26 5.42 -9.21
CA ILE A 15 -25.12 4.01 -8.80
C ILE A 15 -23.93 3.36 -9.52
N PHE A 16 -23.81 3.60 -10.83
CA PHE A 16 -22.70 3.07 -11.63
C PHE A 16 -21.33 3.58 -11.12
N MET A 17 -21.23 4.89 -10.85
CA MET A 17 -20.01 5.49 -10.29
C MET A 17 -19.69 4.94 -8.89
N ALA A 18 -20.70 4.72 -8.05
CA ALA A 18 -20.52 4.09 -6.74
C ALA A 18 -20.03 2.64 -6.86
N GLY A 19 -20.54 1.87 -7.82
CA GLY A 19 -20.08 0.51 -8.11
C GLY A 19 -18.61 0.45 -8.56
N ILE A 20 -18.21 1.35 -9.46
CA ILE A 20 -16.80 1.48 -9.88
C ILE A 20 -15.92 1.84 -8.69
N TYR A 21 -16.32 2.83 -7.89
CA TYR A 21 -15.59 3.28 -6.71
C TYR A 21 -15.36 2.14 -5.71
N MET A 22 -16.41 1.37 -5.40
CA MET A 22 -16.30 0.21 -4.52
C MET A 22 -15.31 -0.83 -5.07
N THR A 23 -15.36 -1.11 -6.37
CA THR A 23 -14.47 -2.09 -7.01
C THR A 23 -13.00 -1.70 -6.91
N ILE A 24 -12.68 -0.43 -7.18
CA ILE A 24 -11.30 0.08 -7.11
C ILE A 24 -10.76 0.03 -5.68
N ASN A 25 -11.60 0.36 -4.68
CA ASN A 25 -11.21 0.43 -3.28
C ASN A 25 -11.07 -0.96 -2.62
N ILE A 26 -11.60 -2.03 -3.20
CA ILE A 26 -11.40 -3.40 -2.68
C ILE A 26 -9.94 -3.85 -2.83
N VAL A 27 -9.30 -3.46 -3.94
CA VAL A 27 -7.95 -3.93 -4.30
C VAL A 27 -6.87 -2.88 -4.03
N ASN A 28 -7.23 -1.60 -4.04
CA ASN A 28 -6.27 -0.52 -3.94
C ASN A 28 -6.57 0.39 -2.76
N TYR A 29 -5.54 1.09 -2.31
CA TYR A 29 -5.70 2.30 -1.51
C TYR A 29 -5.76 3.50 -2.44
N PHE A 30 -6.85 4.25 -2.37
CA PHE A 30 -7.03 5.46 -3.15
C PHE A 30 -7.47 6.61 -2.24
N ASP A 31 -6.65 7.65 -2.17
CA ASP A 31 -6.95 8.91 -1.49
C ASP A 31 -6.81 10.05 -2.52
N PRO A 32 -7.92 10.49 -3.15
CA PRO A 32 -7.87 11.54 -4.17
C PRO A 32 -7.46 12.89 -3.60
N PHE A 33 -7.74 13.17 -2.32
CA PHE A 33 -7.41 14.44 -1.69
C PHE A 33 -5.93 14.50 -1.28
N GLY A 34 -5.37 13.35 -0.90
CA GLY A 34 -3.95 13.18 -0.63
C GLY A 34 -3.10 12.94 -1.87
N GLY A 35 -3.72 12.71 -3.04
CA GLY A 35 -3.01 12.37 -4.28
C GLY A 35 -2.30 11.01 -4.20
N CYS A 36 -2.86 10.05 -3.49
CA CYS A 36 -2.22 8.77 -3.21
C CYS A 36 -2.97 7.61 -3.88
N TYR A 37 -2.23 6.78 -4.60
CA TYR A 37 -2.74 5.54 -5.16
C TYR A 37 -1.70 4.44 -4.92
N LEU A 38 -2.09 3.38 -4.23
CA LEU A 38 -1.22 2.23 -3.92
C LEU A 38 -1.99 0.93 -4.18
N ASN A 39 -1.35 -0.02 -4.85
CA ASN A 39 -1.92 -1.35 -5.00
C ASN A 39 -1.79 -2.13 -3.68
N ILE A 40 -2.87 -2.74 -3.19
CA ILE A 40 -2.87 -3.53 -1.95
C ILE A 40 -3.18 -5.01 -2.24
N ASP A 41 -2.12 -5.81 -2.18
CA ASP A 41 -2.18 -7.25 -2.41
C ASP A 41 -2.16 -8.01 -1.08
N GLY A 42 -3.29 -8.06 -0.39
CA GLY A 42 -3.46 -8.86 0.82
C GLY A 42 -3.56 -10.36 0.58
N ASP A 43 -3.22 -11.13 1.60
CA ASP A 43 -3.29 -12.59 1.62
C ASP A 43 -4.71 -13.01 2.01
N ILE A 44 -5.40 -13.76 1.13
CA ILE A 44 -6.81 -14.13 1.32
C ILE A 44 -6.99 -15.02 2.54
N VAL A 45 -5.99 -15.85 2.86
CA VAL A 45 -6.11 -16.91 3.86
C VAL A 45 -5.65 -16.42 5.23
N SER A 46 -4.65 -15.55 5.29
CA SER A 46 -3.89 -15.19 6.51
C SER A 46 -3.67 -13.69 6.69
N GLY A 47 -4.05 -12.86 5.72
CA GLY A 47 -3.86 -11.42 5.75
C GLY A 47 -5.10 -10.64 6.18
N ASN A 48 -4.92 -9.33 6.30
CA ASN A 48 -5.97 -8.37 6.54
C ASN A 48 -5.67 -7.05 5.81
N LYS A 49 -6.19 -6.90 4.58
CA LYS A 49 -6.05 -5.70 3.74
C LYS A 49 -6.51 -4.42 4.44
N GLU A 50 -7.52 -4.50 5.29
CA GLU A 50 -8.08 -3.33 5.97
C GLU A 50 -7.10 -2.75 6.99
N THR A 51 -6.30 -3.59 7.64
CA THR A 51 -5.24 -3.12 8.55
C THR A 51 -4.12 -2.40 7.82
N ILE A 52 -3.81 -2.78 6.56
CA ILE A 52 -2.86 -2.04 5.72
C ILE A 52 -3.44 -0.67 5.36
N LYS A 53 -4.69 -0.62 4.90
CA LYS A 53 -5.36 0.65 4.59
C LYS A 53 -5.45 1.54 5.83
N ALA A 54 -5.76 0.96 6.99
CA ALA A 54 -5.77 1.65 8.26
C ALA A 54 -4.38 2.18 8.64
N ALA A 55 -3.32 1.39 8.43
CA ALA A 55 -1.93 1.80 8.68
C ALA A 55 -1.51 2.96 7.78
N ILE A 56 -1.85 2.93 6.49
CA ILE A 56 -1.57 4.02 5.55
C ILE A 56 -2.35 5.29 5.94
N ARG A 57 -3.64 5.17 6.32
CA ARG A 57 -4.42 6.30 6.84
C ARG A 57 -3.85 6.85 8.13
N TYR A 58 -3.41 5.98 9.04
CA TYR A 58 -2.77 6.36 10.29
C TYR A 58 -1.50 7.15 10.02
N LEU A 59 -0.65 6.67 9.09
CA LEU A 59 0.55 7.39 8.65
C LEU A 59 0.19 8.75 8.06
N GLY A 60 -0.85 8.83 7.22
CA GLY A 60 -1.35 10.08 6.65
C GLY A 60 -1.82 11.12 7.67
N LYS A 61 -2.22 10.69 8.87
CA LYS A 61 -2.63 11.55 9.99
C LYS A 61 -1.47 11.92 10.93
N THR A 62 -0.54 11.00 11.15
CA THR A 62 0.52 11.13 12.16
C THR A 62 1.83 11.67 11.60
N ASP A 63 2.17 11.34 10.36
CA ASP A 63 3.39 11.78 9.68
C ASP A 63 3.12 12.04 8.19
N ARG A 64 2.74 13.28 7.90
CA ARG A 64 2.34 13.68 6.54
C ARG A 64 3.49 13.58 5.53
N THR A 65 4.74 13.75 5.98
CA THR A 65 5.93 13.65 5.13
C THR A 65 6.16 12.20 4.75
N ALA A 66 6.15 11.28 5.72
CA ALA A 66 6.28 9.85 5.44
C ALA A 66 5.17 9.35 4.52
N TYR A 67 3.92 9.81 4.72
CA TYR A 67 2.81 9.50 3.82
C TYR A 67 3.05 9.97 2.39
N ARG A 68 3.49 11.22 2.20
CA ARG A 68 3.79 11.75 0.85
C ARG A 68 4.91 10.96 0.17
N ASN A 69 5.96 10.62 0.92
CA ASN A 69 7.06 9.81 0.40
C ASN A 69 6.54 8.44 -0.04
N LEU A 70 5.74 7.78 0.79
CA LEU A 70 5.10 6.50 0.49
C LEU A 70 4.34 6.57 -0.84
N CYS A 71 3.46 7.57 -0.98
CA CYS A 71 2.64 7.75 -2.17
C CYS A 71 3.43 8.12 -3.44
N THR A 72 4.68 8.55 -3.30
CA THR A 72 5.53 8.98 -4.42
C THR A 72 6.43 7.85 -4.93
N VAL A 73 7.02 7.09 -4.01
CA VAL A 73 8.09 6.12 -4.34
C VAL A 73 7.64 4.67 -4.33
N VAL A 74 6.50 4.37 -3.70
CA VAL A 74 5.96 3.01 -3.57
C VAL A 74 4.74 2.87 -4.47
N ASP A 75 4.67 1.77 -5.20
CA ASP A 75 3.55 1.46 -6.09
C ASP A 75 2.61 0.41 -5.47
N ARG A 76 3.14 -0.43 -4.57
CA ARG A 76 2.43 -1.60 -4.04
C ARG A 76 2.83 -1.92 -2.60
N VAL A 77 1.84 -2.30 -1.79
CA VAL A 77 2.02 -2.95 -0.49
C VAL A 77 1.34 -4.33 -0.53
N SER A 78 2.09 -5.40 -0.27
CA SER A 78 1.57 -6.77 -0.35
C SER A 78 1.73 -7.51 0.97
N GLU A 79 0.71 -8.25 1.39
CA GLU A 79 0.85 -9.24 2.45
C GLU A 79 1.31 -10.55 1.84
N LYS A 80 2.61 -10.77 1.86
CA LYS A 80 3.21 -12.05 1.53
C LYS A 80 4.43 -12.20 2.42
N ASN A 81 4.65 -13.42 2.87
CA ASN A 81 5.91 -13.72 3.54
C ASN A 81 7.07 -13.39 2.60
N CYS A 82 8.08 -12.73 3.16
CA CYS A 82 9.31 -12.44 2.45
C CYS A 82 9.88 -13.72 1.84
N ILE A 83 10.24 -13.66 0.57
CA ILE A 83 10.85 -14.80 -0.13
C ILE A 83 12.29 -14.92 0.38
N ILE A 84 12.45 -15.61 1.51
CA ILE A 84 13.76 -15.91 2.13
C ILE A 84 14.32 -17.23 1.56
N ALA A 85 13.58 -17.91 0.68
CA ALA A 85 13.87 -19.27 0.25
C ALA A 85 15.18 -19.43 -0.57
N ASP A 86 15.80 -18.34 -1.04
CA ASP A 86 17.10 -18.40 -1.73
C ASP A 86 18.16 -17.53 -1.02
N GLN A 87 19.09 -18.18 -0.31
CA GLN A 87 20.24 -17.54 0.32
C GLN A 87 21.10 -16.73 -0.66
N ARG A 88 21.05 -17.00 -1.97
CA ARG A 88 21.78 -16.24 -3.00
C ARG A 88 21.19 -14.85 -3.23
N ILE A 89 19.91 -14.66 -2.91
CA ILE A 89 19.22 -13.36 -3.00
C ILE A 89 19.58 -12.52 -1.77
N ASP A 90 19.58 -13.12 -0.59
CA ASP A 90 19.90 -12.42 0.67
C ASP A 90 21.41 -12.11 0.81
N SER A 91 22.30 -13.04 0.41
CA SER A 91 23.76 -12.85 0.49
C SER A 91 24.32 -11.69 -0.34
N LYS A 92 23.55 -11.21 -1.34
CA LYS A 92 23.90 -10.03 -2.14
C LYS A 92 23.21 -8.75 -1.64
N GLY A 93 22.49 -8.83 -0.51
CA GLY A 93 21.79 -7.70 0.11
C GLY A 93 20.63 -7.17 -0.73
N PHE A 94 19.95 -8.02 -1.52
CA PHE A 94 18.77 -7.61 -2.32
C PHE A 94 17.51 -7.44 -1.47
N ILE A 95 17.48 -8.00 -0.26
CA ILE A 95 16.38 -7.86 0.68
C ILE A 95 16.86 -6.99 1.83
N GLU A 96 16.11 -5.95 2.17
CA GLU A 96 16.38 -5.10 3.33
C GLU A 96 15.33 -5.33 4.41
N GLY A 97 15.78 -5.41 5.67
CA GLY A 97 14.93 -5.34 6.87
C GLY A 97 14.37 -6.65 7.45
N LEU A 98 15.11 -7.75 7.45
CA LEU A 98 14.69 -8.99 8.15
C LEU A 98 14.31 -8.83 9.64
N ASN A 99 14.60 -7.67 10.25
CA ASN A 99 14.33 -7.33 11.65
C ASN A 99 12.95 -6.71 11.93
N LEU A 100 12.14 -6.40 10.90
CA LEU A 100 10.75 -5.90 11.06
C LEU A 100 9.74 -6.90 10.47
N ASP A 101 8.44 -6.68 10.74
CA ASP A 101 7.34 -7.53 10.25
C ASP A 101 7.03 -7.35 8.75
N GLY A 102 8.07 -7.30 7.93
CA GLY A 102 8.01 -7.13 6.49
C GLY A 102 9.39 -7.10 5.86
N CYS A 103 9.46 -6.82 4.57
CA CYS A 103 10.71 -6.60 3.85
C CYS A 103 10.49 -5.75 2.60
N TYR A 104 11.62 -5.29 2.06
CA TYR A 104 11.69 -4.63 0.77
C TYR A 104 12.65 -5.41 -0.14
N VAL A 105 12.24 -5.63 -1.41
CA VAL A 105 13.11 -6.19 -2.45
C VAL A 105 13.68 -5.03 -3.27
N LYS A 106 15.00 -4.82 -3.21
CA LYS A 106 15.71 -3.74 -3.91
C LYS A 106 15.43 -3.74 -5.41
N GLY A 107 15.32 -2.54 -5.99
CA GLY A 107 14.94 -2.38 -7.40
C GLY A 107 13.46 -2.50 -7.66
N THR A 108 12.65 -2.81 -6.64
CA THR A 108 11.19 -2.73 -6.76
C THR A 108 10.66 -1.46 -6.10
N ARG A 109 9.37 -1.19 -6.31
CA ARG A 109 8.57 -0.21 -5.55
C ARG A 109 7.50 -0.93 -4.73
N THR A 110 7.82 -2.14 -4.27
CA THR A 110 6.89 -3.01 -3.53
C THR A 110 7.37 -3.21 -2.10
N ILE A 111 6.51 -2.93 -1.14
CA ILE A 111 6.72 -3.28 0.27
C ILE A 111 5.96 -4.57 0.55
N TYR A 112 6.64 -5.53 1.19
CA TYR A 112 6.02 -6.76 1.69
C TYR A 112 5.82 -6.67 3.19
N LEU A 113 4.64 -7.04 3.66
CA LEU A 113 4.30 -7.16 5.06
C LEU A 113 4.03 -8.63 5.37
N ARG A 114 4.39 -9.06 6.59
CA ARG A 114 3.97 -10.38 7.08
C ARG A 114 2.44 -10.42 7.14
N PRO A 115 1.78 -11.47 6.62
CA PRO A 115 0.34 -11.63 6.79
C PRO A 115 -0.04 -11.73 8.27
N ASP A 116 -1.05 -10.97 8.67
CA ASP A 116 -1.65 -11.02 10.01
C ASP A 116 -3.14 -10.70 9.89
N LYS A 117 -3.98 -11.58 10.43
CA LYS A 117 -5.45 -11.43 10.44
C LYS A 117 -5.94 -10.44 11.48
N SER A 118 -5.13 -10.22 12.52
CA SER A 118 -5.51 -9.46 13.70
C SER A 118 -5.85 -8.01 13.32
N ASP A 119 -6.96 -7.50 13.86
CA ASP A 119 -7.41 -6.12 13.66
C ASP A 119 -7.31 -5.35 14.99
N SER A 120 -6.08 -5.12 15.44
CA SER A 120 -5.80 -4.36 16.65
C SER A 120 -5.08 -3.05 16.34
N PRO A 121 -5.21 -2.02 17.20
CA PRO A 121 -4.43 -0.80 17.07
C PRO A 121 -2.93 -1.06 16.98
N ASP A 122 -2.40 -1.98 17.79
CA ASP A 122 -0.97 -2.33 17.79
C ASP A 122 -0.50 -2.87 16.44
N VAL A 123 -1.32 -3.69 15.77
CA VAL A 123 -1.01 -4.22 14.43
C VAL A 123 -1.04 -3.11 13.38
N ILE A 124 -2.02 -2.20 13.45
CA ILE A 124 -2.13 -1.06 12.55
C ILE A 124 -0.90 -0.14 12.69
N GLU A 125 -0.52 0.19 13.92
CA GLU A 125 0.64 1.02 14.21
C GLU A 125 1.95 0.33 13.84
N GLY A 126 2.08 -0.97 14.14
CA GLY A 126 3.22 -1.79 13.74
C GLY A 126 3.40 -1.80 12.23
N ARG A 127 2.32 -2.05 11.48
CA ARG A 127 2.32 -1.97 10.01
C ARG A 127 2.68 -0.57 9.52
N ALA A 128 2.18 0.49 10.14
CA ALA A 128 2.52 1.86 9.74
C ALA A 128 4.02 2.15 9.92
N ARG A 129 4.62 1.71 11.04
CA ARG A 129 6.07 1.81 11.26
C ARG A 129 6.86 1.03 10.22
N THR A 130 6.45 -0.21 9.94
CA THR A 130 7.09 -1.06 8.93
C THR A 130 7.00 -0.45 7.52
N ILE A 131 5.82 0.04 7.13
CA ILE A 131 5.61 0.72 5.84
C ILE A 131 6.49 1.97 5.75
N LYS A 132 6.54 2.80 6.79
CA LYS A 132 7.39 3.99 6.83
C LYS A 132 8.86 3.62 6.64
N HIS A 133 9.36 2.64 7.40
CA HIS A 133 10.74 2.20 7.30
C HIS A 133 11.11 1.74 5.89
N TYR A 134 10.28 0.91 5.26
CA TYR A 134 10.57 0.43 3.91
C TYR A 134 10.35 1.45 2.82
N THR A 135 9.49 2.43 3.04
CA THR A 135 9.39 3.59 2.14
C THR A 135 10.73 4.32 2.04
N GLU A 136 11.41 4.52 3.17
CA GLU A 136 12.74 5.16 3.20
C GLU A 136 13.77 4.30 2.45
N ALA A 137 13.74 2.98 2.61
CA ALA A 137 14.63 2.08 1.88
C ALA A 137 14.39 2.12 0.35
N VAL A 138 13.12 2.14 -0.08
CA VAL A 138 12.74 2.29 -1.49
C VAL A 138 13.25 3.62 -2.04
N ALA A 139 13.01 4.73 -1.31
CA ALA A 139 13.45 6.07 -1.72
C ALA A 139 14.96 6.14 -1.91
N ARG A 140 15.74 5.70 -0.90
CA ARG A 140 17.21 5.68 -0.98
C ARG A 140 17.72 4.94 -2.21
N PHE A 141 17.18 3.75 -2.48
CA PHE A 141 17.60 2.95 -3.63
C PHE A 141 17.41 3.71 -4.95
N TRP A 142 16.24 4.33 -5.15
CA TRP A 142 15.94 5.03 -6.41
C TRP A 142 16.67 6.36 -6.54
N GLU A 143 16.94 7.06 -5.43
CA GLU A 143 17.80 8.25 -5.43
C GLU A 143 19.25 7.91 -5.83
N GLU A 144 19.82 6.86 -5.22
CA GLU A 144 21.17 6.39 -5.57
C GLU A 144 21.25 5.88 -7.01
N TYR A 145 20.21 5.20 -7.49
CA TYR A 145 20.17 4.70 -8.86
C TYR A 145 20.14 5.83 -9.88
N ASN A 146 19.29 6.84 -9.65
CA ASN A 146 19.15 7.98 -10.56
C ASN A 146 20.38 8.90 -10.56
N SER A 147 21.13 8.99 -9.46
CA SER A 147 22.36 9.81 -9.39
C SER A 147 23.56 9.21 -10.15
N LYS A 148 23.49 7.93 -10.54
CA LYS A 148 24.55 7.21 -11.26
C LYS A 148 24.31 7.14 -12.77
N GLN A 149 23.18 7.65 -13.26
CA GLN A 149 22.85 7.77 -14.68
C GLN A 149 23.26 9.14 -15.22
#